data_AF-A0A940LW89-F1
#
_entry.id   AF-A0A940LW89-F1
#
_cell.length_a   1.000
_cell.length_b   1.000
_cell.length_c   1.000
_cell.angle_alpha   90.00
_cell.angle_beta   90.00
_cell.angle_gamma   90.00
#
_symmetry.space_group_name_H-M   'P 1'
#
loop_
_entity.id
_entity.type
_entity.pdbx_description
1 polymer ?
#
loop_
_entity_poly.entity_id
_entity_poly.type
_entity_poly.pdbx_seq_one_letter_code
_entity_poly.pdbx_strand_id
1 'polypeptide(L)' 'MTKRPKTLDDVDWERATDAFVKSARNMTMGEMLAYAEGAARQLDREGQPDGARVYHQLAAVLRRRAAH' A
#
# COMPACT_ATOMS: atom_id res chain seq x y z
N MET A 1 7.17 19.98 23.04
CA MET A 1 7.09 19.74 21.58
C MET A 1 6.06 18.65 21.32
N THR A 2 4.85 19.03 20.93
CA THR A 2 3.77 18.08 20.58
C THR A 2 4.10 17.50 19.20
N LYS A 3 4.52 16.23 19.13
CA LYS A 3 4.75 15.55 17.84
C LYS A 3 3.41 15.55 17.09
N ARG A 4 3.34 16.23 15.94
CA ARG A 4 2.17 16.12 15.04
C ARG A 4 2.00 14.64 14.67
N PRO A 5 0.76 14.12 14.63
CA PRO A 5 0.51 12.81 14.05
C PRO A 5 1.03 12.82 12.61
N LYS A 6 1.81 11.81 12.23
CA LYS A 6 2.28 11.65 10.85
C LYS A 6 1.09 11.44 9.95
N THR A 7 1.03 12.19 8.85
CA THR A 7 -0.01 12.00 7.84
C THR A 7 0.42 10.92 6.84
N LEU A 8 -0.52 10.42 6.03
CA LEU A 8 -0.21 9.45 4.97
C LEU A 8 0.76 10.03 3.92
N ASP A 9 0.85 11.35 3.81
CA ASP A 9 1.78 12.05 2.93
C ASP A 9 3.23 12.03 3.46
N ASP A 10 3.44 11.81 4.77
CA ASP A 10 4.77 11.70 5.39
C ASP A 10 5.34 10.27 5.35
N VAL A 11 4.61 9.31 4.76
CA VAL A 11 5.01 7.90 4.71
C VAL A 11 6.02 7.68 3.59
N ASP A 12 7.16 7.09 3.93
CA ASP A 12 8.10 6.54 2.96
C ASP A 12 7.50 5.24 2.38
N TRP A 13 6.77 5.40 1.28
CA TRP A 13 6.06 4.30 0.64
C TRP A 13 6.99 3.24 0.05
N GLU A 14 8.18 3.62 -0.40
CA GLU A 14 9.18 2.65 -0.89
C GLU A 14 9.62 1.71 0.23
N ARG A 15 9.93 2.27 1.41
CA ARG A 15 10.29 1.49 2.60
C ARG A 15 9.12 0.69 3.15
N ALA A 16 7.92 1.26 3.16
CA ALA A 16 6.72 0.55 3.59
C ALA A 16 6.41 -0.65 2.70
N THR A 17 6.51 -0.47 1.37
CA THR A 17 6.32 -1.56 0.40
C THR A 17 7.43 -2.61 0.50
N ASP A 18 8.68 -2.23 0.78
CA ASP A 18 9.76 -3.20 1.06
C ASP A 18 9.45 -4.09 2.27
N ALA A 19 8.96 -3.50 3.37
CA ALA A 19 8.52 -4.28 4.54
C ALA A 19 7.34 -5.20 4.20
N PHE A 20 6.39 -4.73 3.40
CA PHE A 20 5.26 -5.54 2.92
C PHE A 20 5.73 -6.72 2.07
N VAL A 21 6.56 -6.48 1.05
CA VAL A 21 7.11 -7.54 0.17
C VAL A 21 7.89 -8.57 0.99
N LYS A 22 8.69 -8.12 1.97
CA LYS A 22 9.42 -9.01 2.89
C LYS A 22 8.49 -9.86 3.77
N SER A 23 7.31 -9.36 4.12
CA SER A 23 6.30 -10.17 4.84
C SER A 23 5.54 -11.13 3.92
N ALA A 24 5.30 -10.73 2.66
CA ALA A 24 4.54 -11.48 1.67
C ALA A 24 5.42 -12.48 0.87
N ARG A 25 6.32 -13.20 1.55
CA ARG A 25 7.36 -14.04 0.92
C ARG A 25 6.83 -15.15 0.00
N ASN A 26 5.56 -15.53 0.17
CA ASN A 26 4.91 -16.58 -0.59
C ASN A 26 4.03 -16.05 -1.73
N MET A 27 3.98 -14.72 -1.92
CA MET A 27 3.21 -14.10 -3.00
C MET A 27 4.15 -13.59 -4.08
N THR A 28 3.76 -13.75 -5.33
CA THR A 28 4.40 -13.08 -6.46
C THR A 28 4.08 -11.59 -6.46
N MET A 29 4.87 -10.78 -7.18
CA MET A 29 4.61 -9.34 -7.33
C MET A 29 3.21 -9.07 -7.92
N GLY A 30 2.74 -9.93 -8.84
CA GLY A 30 1.40 -9.85 -9.42
C GLY A 30 0.29 -10.13 -8.42
N GLU A 31 0.45 -11.15 -7.56
CA GLU A 31 -0.50 -11.46 -6.49
C GLU A 31 -0.54 -10.36 -5.43
N MET A 32 0.62 -9.81 -5.05
CA MET A 32 0.72 -8.67 -4.14
C MET A 32 -0.03 -7.44 -4.69
N LEU A 33 0.14 -7.16 -5.99
CA LEU A 33 -0.55 -6.06 -6.65
C LEU A 33 -2.06 -6.29 -6.68
N ALA A 34 -2.51 -7.48 -7.11
CA ALA A 34 -3.93 -7.82 -7.14
C ALA A 34 -4.57 -7.74 -5.74
N TYR A 35 -3.85 -8.17 -4.71
CA TYR A 35 -4.28 -8.03 -3.31
C TYR A 35 -4.44 -6.57 -2.91
N ALA A 36 -3.44 -5.72 -3.18
CA ALA A 36 -3.51 -4.30 -2.84
C ALA A 36 -4.67 -3.60 -3.55
N GLU A 37 -4.88 -3.87 -4.84
CA GLU A 37 -6.02 -3.30 -5.59
C GLU A 37 -7.38 -3.81 -5.10
N GLY A 38 -7.47 -5.10 -4.74
CA GLY A 38 -8.67 -5.69 -4.18
C GLY A 38 -9.05 -5.07 -2.84
N ALA A 39 -8.06 -4.96 -1.93
CA ALA A 39 -8.23 -4.34 -0.63
C ALA A 39 -8.62 -2.86 -0.75
N ALA A 40 -7.99 -2.10 -1.65
CA ALA A 40 -8.33 -0.71 -1.90
C ALA A 40 -9.81 -0.57 -2.33
N ARG A 41 -10.25 -1.36 -3.30
CA ARG A 41 -11.66 -1.35 -3.78
C ARG A 41 -12.64 -1.78 -2.70
N GLN A 42 -12.27 -2.75 -1.86
CA GLN A 42 -13.13 -3.19 -0.75
C GLN A 42 -13.32 -2.06 0.26
N LEU A 43 -12.23 -1.41 0.68
CA LEU A 43 -12.28 -0.32 1.64
C LEU A 43 -13.01 0.92 1.09
N ASP A 44 -12.86 1.20 -0.20
CA ASP A 44 -13.65 2.24 -0.87
C ASP A 44 -15.16 1.92 -0.80
N ARG A 45 -15.56 0.66 -1.00
CA ARG A 45 -16.97 0.23 -0.87
C ARG A 45 -17.48 0.26 0.57
N GLU A 46 -16.61 -0.03 1.52
CA GLU A 46 -16.93 0.00 2.96
C GLU A 46 -16.94 1.43 3.53
N GLY A 47 -16.62 2.44 2.71
CA GLY A 47 -16.59 3.85 3.14
C GLY A 47 -15.38 4.18 4.02
N GLN A 48 -14.27 3.46 3.85
CA GLN A 48 -13.01 3.67 4.57
C GLN A 48 -11.93 4.28 3.65
N PRO A 49 -12.06 5.58 3.28
CA PRO A 49 -11.20 6.20 2.28
C PRO A 49 -9.72 6.29 2.70
N ASP A 50 -9.44 6.48 3.99
CA ASP A 50 -8.05 6.49 4.48
C ASP A 50 -7.39 5.12 4.35
N GLY A 51 -8.14 4.06 4.65
CA GLY A 51 -7.69 2.68 4.46
C GLY A 51 -7.44 2.40 2.97
N ALA A 52 -8.41 2.74 2.12
CA ALA A 52 -8.27 2.57 0.67
C ALA A 52 -7.05 3.32 0.13
N ARG A 53 -6.79 4.55 0.59
CA ARG A 53 -5.63 5.36 0.20
C ARG A 53 -4.30 4.66 0.50
N VAL A 54 -4.19 3.94 1.63
CA VAL A 54 -2.99 3.15 1.96
C VAL A 54 -2.73 2.09 0.89
N TYR A 55 -3.76 1.33 0.52
CA TYR A 55 -3.62 0.27 -0.46
C TYR A 55 -3.45 0.79 -1.89
N HIS A 56 -4.03 1.96 -2.22
CA HIS A 56 -3.76 2.66 -3.48
C HIS A 56 -2.28 3.07 -3.61
N GLN A 57 -1.69 3.62 -2.54
CA GLN A 57 -0.27 3.97 -2.53
C GLN A 57 0.62 2.74 -2.62
N LEU A 58 0.29 1.66 -1.90
CA LEU A 58 0.98 0.38 -1.99
C LEU A 58 0.94 -0.19 -3.42
N ALA A 59 -0.24 -0.22 -4.04
CA ALA A 59 -0.42 -0.68 -5.42
C ALA A 59 0.36 0.16 -6.42
N ALA A 60 0.44 1.49 -6.22
CA ALA A 60 1.23 2.38 -7.08
C ALA A 60 2.73 2.06 -7.03
N VAL A 61 3.29 1.81 -5.85
CA VAL A 61 4.70 1.40 -5.71
C VAL A 61 4.93 0.04 -6.35
N LEU A 62 4.08 -0.95 -6.06
CA LEU A 62 4.18 -2.31 -6.62
C LEU A 62 4.11 -2.29 -8.16
N ARG A 63 3.23 -1.48 -8.75
CA ARG A 63 3.16 -1.28 -10.21
C ARG A 63 4.46 -0.75 -10.79
N ARG A 64 5.05 0.28 -10.18
CA ARG A 64 6.34 0.81 -10.64
C ARG A 64 7.42 -0.27 -10.60
N ARG A 65 7.45 -1.08 -9.54
CA ARG A 65 8.41 -2.19 -9.39
C ARG A 65 8.19 -3.31 -10.39
N ALA A 66 6.95 -3.58 -10.79
CA ALA A 66 6.63 -4.62 -11.78
C ALA A 66 6.90 -4.19 -13.23
N ALA A 67 7.04 -2.90 -13.50
CA ALA A 67 7.29 -2.34 -14.84
C ALA A 67 8.79 -2.18 -15.18
N HIS A 68 9.68 -2.48 -14.22
CA HIS A 68 11.14 -2.47 -14.35
C HIS A 68 11.69 -3.89 -14.32
#